data_AF-A0A3B9T1M5-F1
#
_entry.id   AF-A0A3B9T1M5-F1
#
_cell.length_a   1.000
_cell.length_b   1.000
_cell.length_c   1.000
_cell.angle_alpha   90.00
_cell.angle_beta   90.00
_cell.angle_gamma   90.00
#
_symmetry.space_group_name_H-M   'P 1'
#
loop_
_entity.id
_entity.type
_entity.pdbx_description
1 polymer ?
#
loop_
_entity_poly.entity_id
_entity_poly.type
_entity_poly.pdbx_seq_one_letter_code
_entity_poly.pdbx_strand_id
1 'polypeptide(L)'
;MENMKGKIVNCETCGGVFDASLVRCPYCGTAYEPAAEEEYMDQLEDIREDLSQHTTDADHATGKMIQKSLRIALIVIVVLAVLGLIVLIIPKSDSSHDQEALNSRKQELIQGE
;
A
#
# COMPACT_ATOMS: atom_id res chain seq x y z
N MET A 1 -2.45 9.93 -32.58
CA MET A 1 -2.29 10.92 -33.68
C MET A 1 -2.65 10.38 -35.08
N GLU A 2 -2.58 9.08 -35.37
CA GLU A 2 -2.85 8.55 -36.73
C GLU A 2 -4.34 8.56 -37.11
N ASN A 3 -5.25 8.63 -36.14
CA ASN A 3 -6.70 8.50 -36.36
C ASN A 3 -7.39 9.78 -36.85
N MET A 4 -6.79 10.97 -36.67
CA MET A 4 -7.40 12.24 -37.07
C MET A 4 -6.87 12.83 -38.38
N LYS A 5 -5.76 12.29 -38.91
CA LYS A 5 -5.03 12.85 -40.05
C LYS A 5 -5.85 12.71 -41.34
N GLY A 6 -6.17 13.84 -41.99
CA GLY A 6 -6.95 13.86 -43.24
C GLY A 6 -8.47 13.99 -43.04
N LYS A 7 -8.96 14.11 -41.81
CA LYS A 7 -10.37 14.46 -41.53
C LYS A 7 -10.52 15.98 -41.62
N ILE A 8 -11.45 16.46 -42.45
CA ILE A 8 -11.71 17.90 -42.60
C ILE A 8 -12.84 18.33 -41.66
N VAL A 9 -12.65 19.45 -40.96
CA VAL A 9 -13.62 20.03 -40.01
C VAL A 9 -13.83 21.52 -40.29
N ASN A 10 -14.98 22.04 -39.83
CA ASN A 10 -15.32 23.44 -39.89
C ASN A 10 -15.12 24.09 -38.51
N CYS A 11 -14.46 25.25 -38.49
CA CYS A 11 -14.31 26.04 -37.28
C CYS A 11 -15.64 26.66 -36.87
N GLU A 12 -16.11 26.42 -35.65
CA GLU A 12 -17.34 27.01 -35.12
C GLU A 12 -17.25 28.53 -34.93
N THR A 13 -16.04 29.06 -34.73
CA THR A 13 -15.83 30.50 -34.51
C THR A 13 -15.80 31.31 -35.80
N CYS A 14 -15.12 30.83 -36.84
CA CYS A 14 -14.87 31.60 -38.06
C CYS A 14 -15.36 30.94 -39.35
N GLY A 15 -15.92 29.73 -39.27
CA GLY A 15 -16.41 28.96 -40.42
C GLY A 15 -15.31 28.38 -41.33
N GLY A 16 -14.03 28.60 -41.01
CA GLY A 16 -12.90 28.13 -41.80
C GLY A 16 -12.83 26.60 -41.84
N VAL A 17 -12.46 26.04 -42.99
CA VAL A 17 -12.37 24.59 -43.22
C VAL A 17 -10.91 24.17 -43.10
N PHE A 18 -10.59 23.28 -42.17
CA PHE A 18 -9.21 22.87 -41.88
C PHE A 18 -9.12 21.40 -41.44
N ASP A 19 -7.90 20.86 -41.36
CA ASP A 19 -7.67 19.48 -40.94
C ASP A 19 -7.88 19.32 -39.42
N ALA A 20 -8.63 18.29 -39.05
CA ALA A 20 -8.98 17.96 -37.67
C ALA A 20 -7.78 17.52 -36.83
N SER A 21 -6.63 17.26 -37.44
CA SER A 21 -5.38 17.01 -36.71
C SER A 21 -4.78 18.28 -36.11
N LEU A 22 -5.25 19.48 -36.48
CA LEU A 22 -4.74 20.74 -35.91
C LEU A 22 -5.47 21.07 -34.61
N VAL A 23 -4.68 21.27 -33.55
CA VAL A 23 -5.14 21.74 -32.22
C VAL A 23 -5.73 23.15 -32.28
N ARG A 24 -5.41 23.95 -33.31
CA ARG A 24 -5.94 25.30 -33.50
C ARG A 24 -6.36 25.55 -34.93
N CYS A 25 -7.45 26.29 -35.09
CA CYS A 25 -7.88 26.78 -36.39
C CYS A 25 -6.81 27.72 -37.00
N PRO A 26 -6.31 27.46 -38.22
CA PRO A 26 -5.27 28.27 -38.85
C PRO A 26 -5.75 29.66 -39.28
N TYR A 27 -7.06 29.90 -39.26
CA TYR A 27 -7.65 31.17 -39.71
C TYR A 27 -7.87 32.15 -38.56
N CYS A 28 -8.41 31.69 -37.43
CA CYS A 28 -8.75 32.56 -36.29
C CYS A 28 -8.00 32.22 -35.00
N GLY A 29 -7.29 31.09 -34.94
CA GLY A 29 -6.51 30.69 -33.77
C GLY A 29 -7.32 30.06 -32.63
N THR A 30 -8.64 29.90 -32.77
CA THR A 30 -9.47 29.19 -31.78
C THR A 30 -8.97 27.75 -31.63
N ALA A 31 -8.88 27.28 -30.39
CA ALA A 31 -8.56 25.89 -30.10
C ALA A 31 -9.66 24.95 -30.61
N TYR A 32 -9.27 23.79 -31.12
CA TYR A 32 -10.16 22.72 -31.52
C TYR A 32 -10.03 21.59 -30.49
N GLU A 33 -11.00 21.56 -29.56
CA GLU A 33 -11.01 20.67 -28.39
C GLU A 33 -10.83 19.18 -28.75
N PRO A 34 -11.46 18.62 -29.80
CA PRO A 34 -11.32 17.19 -30.12
C PRO A 34 -9.89 16.75 -30.46
N ALA A 35 -9.11 17.63 -31.12
CA ALA A 35 -7.69 17.36 -31.38
C ALA A 35 -6.82 17.51 -30.12
N ALA A 36 -7.20 18.42 -29.22
CA ALA A 36 -6.53 18.61 -27.94
C ALA A 36 -6.82 17.45 -26.97
N GLU A 37 -8.02 16.86 -27.05
CA GLU A 37 -8.43 15.73 -26.21
C GLU A 37 -7.72 14.42 -26.58
N GLU A 38 -7.51 14.11 -27.87
CA GLU A 38 -6.77 12.89 -28.27
C GLU A 38 -5.33 12.92 -27.75
N GLU A 39 -4.63 14.07 -27.86
CA GLU A 39 -3.27 14.24 -27.32
C GLU A 39 -3.23 14.17 -25.79
N TYR A 40 -4.27 14.67 -25.11
CA TYR A 40 -4.38 14.63 -23.65
C TYR A 40 -4.70 13.21 -23.12
N MET A 41 -5.53 12.44 -23.84
CA MET A 41 -5.93 11.09 -23.41
C MET A 41 -4.83 10.05 -23.65
N ASP A 42 -3.99 10.20 -24.68
CA ASP A 42 -2.85 9.32 -24.96
C ASP A 42 -1.83 9.31 -23.80
N GLN A 43 -1.62 10.47 -23.14
CA GLN A 43 -0.74 10.59 -21.97
C GLN A 43 -1.29 9.97 -20.68
N LEU A 44 -2.58 9.59 -20.65
CA LEU A 44 -3.20 8.98 -19.48
C LEU A 44 -3.13 7.44 -19.49
N GLU A 45 -2.78 6.82 -20.62
CA GLU A 45 -2.63 5.35 -20.71
C GLU A 45 -1.34 4.86 -20.05
N ASP A 46 -0.25 5.63 -20.13
CA ASP A 46 1.07 5.28 -19.57
C ASP A 46 1.08 5.24 -18.02
N ILE A 47 0.13 5.94 -17.37
CA ILE A 47 -0.01 5.94 -15.90
C ILE A 47 -0.62 4.63 -15.37
N ARG A 48 -1.40 3.89 -16.19
CA ARG A 48 -2.00 2.61 -15.77
C ARG A 48 -1.02 1.45 -15.79
N GLU A 49 -0.05 1.49 -16.69
CA GLU A 49 0.88 0.37 -16.88
C GLU A 49 1.87 0.30 -15.70
N ASP A 50 2.35 1.44 -15.20
CA ASP A 50 3.25 1.54 -14.04
C ASP A 50 2.58 1.10 -12.71
N LEU A 51 1.26 1.29 -12.57
CA LEU A 51 0.52 0.81 -11.38
C LEU A 51 0.35 -0.71 -11.38
N SER A 52 0.32 -1.36 -12.55
CA SER A 52 0.12 -2.80 -12.69
C SER A 52 1.38 -3.62 -12.43
N GLN A 53 2.56 -3.03 -12.67
CA GLN A 53 3.84 -3.66 -12.42
C GLN A 53 4.18 -3.70 -10.93
N HIS A 54 3.79 -2.68 -10.17
CA HIS A 54 4.02 -2.61 -8.73
C HIS A 54 3.15 -3.55 -7.88
N THR A 55 1.98 -3.99 -8.37
CA THR A 55 1.18 -5.03 -7.68
C THR A 55 1.70 -6.43 -7.96
N THR A 56 2.29 -6.62 -9.13
CA THR A 56 2.81 -7.90 -9.62
C THR A 56 4.13 -8.25 -8.92
N ASP A 57 5.07 -7.31 -8.78
CA ASP A 57 6.31 -7.52 -8.02
C ASP A 57 6.10 -7.72 -6.50
N ALA A 58 4.97 -7.28 -5.95
CA ALA A 58 4.57 -7.56 -4.58
C ALA A 58 4.12 -9.03 -4.37
N ASP A 59 3.92 -9.83 -5.42
CA ASP A 59 3.55 -11.24 -5.29
C ASP A 59 4.76 -12.18 -5.47
N HIS A 60 5.74 -11.83 -6.30
CA HIS A 60 6.85 -12.73 -6.65
C HIS A 60 8.07 -12.61 -5.73
N ALA A 61 8.36 -11.40 -5.23
CA ALA A 61 9.46 -11.17 -4.29
C ALA A 61 9.07 -11.56 -2.86
N THR A 62 7.77 -11.57 -2.57
CA THR A 62 7.23 -11.74 -1.22
C THR A 62 7.04 -13.22 -0.89
N GLY A 63 6.89 -14.11 -1.87
CA GLY A 63 6.74 -15.56 -1.63
C GLY A 63 7.94 -16.20 -0.92
N LYS A 64 9.18 -15.87 -1.32
CA LYS A 64 10.39 -16.49 -0.73
C LYS A 64 10.77 -15.90 0.63
N MET A 65 10.48 -14.62 0.87
CA MET A 65 10.73 -13.96 2.16
C MET A 65 9.59 -14.20 3.16
N ILE A 66 8.32 -14.22 2.73
CA ILE A 66 7.18 -14.62 3.56
C ILE A 66 7.33 -16.07 3.99
N GLN A 67 7.71 -17.00 3.13
CA GLN A 67 7.80 -18.41 3.56
C GLN A 67 8.82 -18.61 4.70
N LYS A 68 9.96 -17.90 4.66
CA LYS A 68 10.93 -17.92 5.76
C LYS A 68 10.42 -17.17 6.99
N SER A 69 9.84 -15.98 6.82
CA SER A 69 9.29 -15.16 7.91
C SER A 69 8.10 -15.85 8.62
N LEU A 70 7.22 -16.49 7.86
CA LEU A 70 6.04 -17.24 8.33
C LEU A 70 6.45 -18.52 9.07
N ARG A 71 7.49 -19.23 8.60
CA ARG A 71 8.04 -20.39 9.32
C ARG A 71 8.64 -19.97 10.66
N ILE A 72 9.36 -18.85 10.73
CA ILE A 72 9.92 -18.33 11.98
C ILE A 72 8.78 -17.91 12.93
N ALA A 73 7.78 -17.17 12.44
CA ALA A 73 6.62 -16.76 13.23
C ALA A 73 5.87 -17.97 13.83
N LEU A 74 5.67 -19.03 13.04
CA LEU A 74 5.04 -20.27 13.49
C LEU A 74 5.86 -20.94 14.62
N ILE A 75 7.18 -21.06 14.45
CA ILE A 75 8.06 -21.64 15.47
C ILE A 75 7.97 -20.84 16.78
N VAL A 76 8.00 -19.50 16.72
CA VAL A 76 7.88 -18.64 17.91
C VAL A 76 6.55 -18.87 18.62
N ILE A 77 5.43 -18.93 17.88
CA ILE A 77 4.10 -19.21 18.45
C ILE A 77 4.07 -20.58 19.13
N VAL A 78 4.63 -21.61 18.49
CA VAL A 78 4.67 -22.97 19.04
C VAL A 78 5.52 -23.01 20.31
N VAL A 79 6.68 -22.35 20.33
CA VAL A 79 7.54 -22.27 21.53
C VAL A 79 6.80 -21.60 22.68
N LEU A 80 6.13 -20.47 22.44
CA LEU A 80 5.34 -19.78 23.46
C LEU A 80 4.19 -20.64 23.98
N ALA A 81 3.49 -21.36 23.09
CA ALA A 81 2.42 -22.28 23.47
C ALA A 81 2.95 -23.43 24.33
N VAL A 82 4.08 -24.03 23.97
CA VAL A 82 4.72 -25.10 24.75
C VAL A 82 5.17 -24.60 26.12
N LEU A 83 5.79 -23.42 26.19
CA LEU A 83 6.16 -22.80 27.47
C LEU A 83 4.93 -22.52 28.35
N GLY A 84 3.84 -22.02 27.76
CA GLY A 84 2.57 -21.82 28.47
C GLY A 84 1.96 -23.12 28.99
N LEU A 85 2.02 -24.21 28.22
CA LEU A 85 1.57 -25.54 28.66
C LEU A 85 2.44 -26.10 29.78
N ILE A 86 3.77 -25.92 29.71
CA ILE A 86 4.69 -26.34 30.79
C ILE A 86 4.36 -25.59 32.08
N VAL A 87 4.10 -24.29 32.01
CA VAL A 87 3.67 -23.47 33.16
C VAL A 87 2.33 -23.94 33.74
N LEU A 88 1.41 -24.46 32.91
CA LEU A 88 0.15 -25.04 33.38
C LEU A 88 0.30 -26.43 34.02
N ILE A 89 1.24 -27.25 33.53
CA ILE A 89 1.47 -28.62 34.00
C ILE A 89 2.28 -28.61 35.31
N ILE A 90 3.18 -27.65 35.51
CA ILE A 90 3.79 -27.41 36.82
C ILE A 90 2.66 -26.85 37.71
N PRO A 91 2.11 -27.63 38.65
CA PRO A 91 1.07 -27.13 39.54
C PRO A 91 1.69 -25.95 40.26
N LYS A 92 1.22 -24.74 39.91
CA LYS A 92 1.63 -23.42 40.43
C LYS A 92 2.76 -23.58 41.44
N SER A 93 4.01 -23.66 40.97
CA SER A 93 5.15 -23.46 41.86
C SER A 93 5.03 -22.01 42.26
N ASP A 94 4.30 -21.82 43.35
CA ASP A 94 3.70 -20.60 43.80
C ASP A 94 4.79 -19.68 44.32
N SER A 95 5.59 -19.15 43.38
CA SER A 95 6.68 -18.22 43.66
C SER A 95 6.16 -16.81 43.97
N SER A 96 4.84 -16.59 44.03
CA SER A 96 4.27 -15.33 44.52
C SER A 96 3.93 -15.35 46.02
N HIS A 97 3.82 -16.51 46.68
CA HIS A 97 3.46 -16.56 48.11
C HIS A 97 4.58 -16.10 49.06
N ASP A 98 5.86 -16.24 48.66
CA ASP A 98 6.99 -15.79 49.48
C ASP A 98 7.13 -14.26 49.54
N GLN A 99 6.63 -13.55 48.52
CA GLN A 99 6.81 -12.10 48.43
C GLN A 99 5.94 -11.35 49.46
N GLU A 100 4.77 -11.91 49.80
CA GLU A 100 3.84 -11.32 50.76
C GLU A 100 4.36 -11.44 52.22
N ALA A 101 5.03 -12.54 52.57
CA ALA A 101 5.60 -12.75 53.90
C ALA A 101 6.82 -11.84 54.18
N LEU A 102 7.63 -11.54 53.16
CA LEU A 102 8.74 -10.60 53.25
C LEU A 102 8.26 -9.15 53.35
N ASN A 103 7.16 -8.81 52.71
CA ASN A 103 6.62 -7.44 52.74
C ASN A 103 6.05 -7.08 54.12
N SER A 104 5.40 -8.04 54.80
CA SER A 104 4.90 -7.86 56.17
C SER A 104 6.01 -7.67 57.19
N ARG A 105 7.10 -8.47 57.14
CA ARG A 105 8.25 -8.27 58.05
C ARG A 105 8.98 -6.96 57.82
N LYS A 106 9.00 -6.44 56.59
CA LYS A 106 9.57 -5.11 56.30
C LYS A 106 8.74 -3.99 56.96
N GLN A 107 7.42 -4.13 57.01
CA GLN A 107 6.57 -3.15 57.69
C GLN A 107 6.79 -3.13 59.20
N GLU A 108 7.00 -4.29 59.83
CA GLU A 108 7.29 -4.36 61.28
C GLU A 108 8.63 -3.70 61.65
N LEU A 109 9.64 -3.79 60.77
CA LEU A 109 10.94 -3.13 60.98
C LEU A 109 10.88 -1.60 60.78
N ILE A 110 10.00 -1.11 59.92
CA ILE A 110 9.83 0.33 59.67
C ILE A 110 9.00 0.99 60.78
N GLN A 111 8.16 0.23 61.48
CA GLN A 111 7.27 0.74 62.52
C GLN A 111 7.84 0.60 63.95
N GLY A 112 9.03 -0.01 64.09
CA GLY A 112 9.73 -0.26 65.35
C GLY A 112 10.99 0.56 65.59
N GLU A 113 11.21 1.64 64.83
CA GLU A 113 12.24 2.67 65.08
C GLU A 113 11.61 3.98 65.57
#